data_AF-A0A7S2GDH4-F1
#
_entry.id   AF-A0A7S2GDH4-F1
#
_cell.length_a   1.000
_cell.length_b   1.000
_cell.length_c   1.000
_cell.angle_alpha   90.00
_cell.angle_beta   90.00
_cell.angle_gamma   90.00
#
_symmetry.space_group_name_H-M   'P 1'
#
loop_
_entity.id
_entity.type
_entity.pdbx_description
1 polymer ?
#
loop_
_entity_poly.entity_id
_entity_poly.type
_entity_poly.pdbx_seq_one_letter_code
_entity_poly.pdbx_strand_id
1 'polypeptide(L)'
;EGIRHLELYYLDGSNPPLDILQKFIRDSEATQGGIAVHCKAGLGRTGTCIGCYFMKHYRFTAPEVIGWIRICRPGSIIGPQQQFMVRMEEQMWREGKLYREAKERERAAAEAKITSCE
;
A
#
# COMPACT_ATOMS: atom_id res chain seq x y z
N GLU A 1 -23.79 -8.21 8.99
CA GLU A 1 -22.54 -7.80 8.31
C GLU A 1 -22.08 -6.48 8.88
N GLY A 2 -20.77 -6.22 8.87
CA GLY A 2 -20.18 -5.02 9.45
C GLY A 2 -18.81 -4.74 8.87
N ILE A 3 -18.20 -3.63 9.27
CA ILE A 3 -16.87 -3.24 8.79
C ILE A 3 -15.81 -4.07 9.53
N ARG A 4 -14.98 -4.81 8.81
CA ARG A 4 -13.80 -5.47 9.38
C ARG A 4 -12.82 -4.41 9.87
N HIS A 5 -12.54 -4.40 11.18
CA HIS A 5 -11.60 -3.48 11.80
C HIS A 5 -10.26 -4.17 12.06
N LEU A 6 -9.15 -3.48 11.75
CA LEU A 6 -7.78 -3.96 11.97
C LEU A 6 -6.97 -2.88 12.68
N GLU A 7 -6.33 -3.24 13.78
CA GLU A 7 -5.42 -2.34 14.50
C GLU A 7 -3.97 -2.61 14.09
N LEU A 8 -3.34 -1.60 13.49
CA LEU A 8 -1.95 -1.61 13.02
C LEU A 8 -1.18 -0.47 13.70
N TYR A 9 -1.08 -0.55 15.03
CA TYR A 9 -0.58 0.53 15.86
C TYR A 9 0.94 0.72 15.75
N TYR A 10 1.37 1.96 15.58
CA TYR A 10 2.75 2.41 15.81
C TYR A 10 2.77 3.89 16.21
N LEU A 11 3.90 4.32 16.78
CA LEU A 11 4.06 5.62 17.44
C LEU A 11 3.75 6.81 16.52
N ASP A 12 3.14 7.85 17.08
CA ASP A 12 2.82 9.06 16.32
C ASP A 12 4.08 9.80 15.86
N GLY A 13 4.08 10.30 14.62
CA GLY A 13 5.24 10.94 14.01
C GLY A 13 6.40 10.01 13.62
N SER A 14 6.34 8.72 13.96
CA SER A 14 7.36 7.74 13.56
C SER A 14 7.09 7.14 12.17
N ASN A 15 8.05 6.36 11.67
CA ASN A 15 7.86 5.51 10.50
C ASN A 15 7.21 4.18 10.92
N PRO A 16 6.44 3.53 10.02
CA PRO A 16 5.90 2.21 10.32
C PRO A 16 7.04 1.19 10.40
N PRO A 17 7.06 0.32 11.43
CA PRO A 17 7.81 -0.93 11.38
C PRO A 17 7.48 -1.73 10.12
N LEU A 18 8.47 -2.41 9.54
CA LEU A 18 8.30 -3.08 8.25
C LEU A 18 7.25 -4.19 8.29
N ASP A 19 7.15 -4.93 9.38
CA ASP A 19 6.15 -5.96 9.61
C ASP A 19 4.72 -5.39 9.62
N ILE A 20 4.52 -4.23 10.25
CA ILE A 20 3.25 -3.51 10.24
C ILE A 20 2.91 -3.01 8.84
N LEU A 21 3.87 -2.43 8.12
CA LEU A 21 3.66 -1.96 6.75
C LEU A 21 3.31 -3.12 5.81
N GLN A 22 4.04 -4.23 5.89
CA GLN A 22 3.76 -5.41 5.09
C GLN A 22 2.40 -6.02 5.43
N LYS A 23 2.02 -6.02 6.72
CA LYS A 23 0.68 -6.45 7.13
C LYS A 23 -0.41 -5.55 6.54
N PHE A 24 -0.24 -4.23 6.60
CA PHE A 24 -1.15 -3.26 5.97
C PHE A 24 -1.32 -3.55 4.47
N ILE A 25 -0.22 -3.72 3.74
CA ILE A 25 -0.24 -3.98 2.29
C ILE A 25 -0.97 -5.30 2.00
N ARG A 26 -0.60 -6.40 2.67
CA ARG A 26 -1.24 -7.71 2.46
C ARG A 26 -2.74 -7.69 2.77
N ASP A 27 -3.13 -7.08 3.89
CA ASP A 27 -4.54 -6.98 4.27
C ASP A 27 -5.32 -6.09 3.28
N SER A 28 -4.67 -5.07 2.71
CA SER A 28 -5.27 -4.23 1.67
C SER A 28 -5.45 -4.98 0.35
N GLU A 29 -4.44 -5.74 -0.09
CA GLU A 29 -4.50 -6.58 -1.30
C GLU A 29 -5.59 -7.67 -1.19
N ALA A 30 -5.85 -8.17 0.02
CA ALA A 30 -6.87 -9.18 0.29
C ALA A 30 -8.29 -8.62 0.47
N THR A 31 -8.44 -7.29 0.58
CA THR A 31 -9.74 -6.66 0.82
C THR A 31 -10.45 -6.35 -0.48
N GLN A 32 -11.69 -6.82 -0.61
CA GLN A 32 -12.59 -6.40 -1.68
C GLN A 32 -13.31 -5.13 -1.27
N GLY A 33 -13.38 -4.14 -2.18
CA GLY A 33 -14.06 -2.87 -1.94
C GLY A 33 -13.16 -1.79 -1.32
N GLY A 34 -13.79 -0.78 -0.70
CA GLY A 34 -13.10 0.38 -0.14
C GLY A 34 -12.43 0.09 1.20
N ILE A 35 -11.27 0.71 1.44
CA ILE A 35 -10.52 0.61 2.69
C ILE A 35 -10.45 2.00 3.33
N ALA A 36 -10.87 2.10 4.59
CA ALA A 36 -10.71 3.30 5.40
C ALA A 36 -9.48 3.17 6.29
N VAL A 37 -8.55 4.12 6.20
CA VAL A 37 -7.32 4.15 6.99
C VAL A 37 -7.28 5.45 7.78
N HIS A 38 -7.08 5.38 9.09
CA HIS A 38 -6.95 6.58 9.92
C HIS A 38 -5.81 6.44 10.93
N CYS A 39 -5.34 7.59 11.41
CA CYS A 39 -4.50 7.69 12.59
C CYS A 39 -5.18 8.68 13.55
N LYS A 40 -4.43 9.58 14.20
CA LYS A 40 -5.03 10.68 14.96
C LYS A 40 -5.61 11.78 14.05
N ALA A 41 -4.80 12.29 13.11
CA ALA A 41 -5.19 13.38 12.21
C ALA A 41 -5.47 12.92 10.76
N GLY A 42 -5.17 11.66 10.43
CA GLY A 42 -5.32 11.12 9.08
C GLY A 42 -4.31 11.68 8.06
N LEU A 43 -3.13 12.13 8.51
CA LEU A 43 -2.15 12.82 7.65
C LEU A 43 -0.81 12.07 7.53
N GLY A 44 -0.06 11.97 8.63
CA GLY A 44 1.29 11.39 8.62
C GLY A 44 1.27 9.88 8.40
N ARG A 45 0.98 9.13 9.46
CA ARG A 45 0.94 7.65 9.46
C ARG A 45 0.04 7.09 8.35
N THR A 46 -1.18 7.62 8.23
CA THR A 46 -2.14 7.26 7.17
C THR A 46 -1.56 7.46 5.78
N GLY A 47 -1.03 8.65 5.49
CA GLY A 47 -0.46 8.95 4.18
C GLY A 47 0.77 8.09 3.87
N THR A 48 1.59 7.76 4.86
CA THR A 48 2.78 6.91 4.67
C THR A 48 2.40 5.50 4.22
N CYS A 49 1.46 4.85 4.92
CA CYS A 49 1.01 3.50 4.55
C CYS A 49 0.35 3.48 3.17
N ILE A 50 -0.57 4.42 2.90
CA ILE A 50 -1.22 4.55 1.58
C ILE A 50 -0.18 4.83 0.49
N GLY A 51 0.79 5.70 0.75
CA GLY A 51 1.84 6.03 -0.19
C GLY A 51 2.70 4.83 -0.59
N CYS A 52 3.09 3.99 0.38
CA CYS A 52 3.83 2.76 0.10
C CYS A 52 3.02 1.80 -0.77
N TYR A 53 1.73 1.65 -0.49
CA TYR A 53 0.80 0.88 -1.34
C TYR A 53 0.78 1.46 -2.76
N PHE A 54 0.67 2.78 -2.91
CA PHE A 54 0.67 3.43 -4.22
C PHE A 54 1.97 3.19 -5.01
N MET A 55 3.14 3.36 -4.39
CA MET A 55 4.43 3.08 -5.04
C MET A 55 4.51 1.62 -5.49
N LYS A 56 4.04 0.67 -4.66
CA LYS A 56 4.05 -0.75 -4.98
C LYS A 56 3.17 -1.07 -6.19
N HIS A 57 1.92 -0.63 -6.18
CA HIS A 57 0.95 -1.06 -7.18
C HIS A 57 0.99 -0.23 -8.47
N TYR A 58 1.33 1.05 -8.38
CA TYR A 58 1.28 2.00 -9.50
C TYR A 58 2.65 2.54 -9.91
N ARG A 59 3.73 2.15 -9.23
CA ARG A 59 5.11 2.52 -9.58
C ARG A 59 5.36 4.05 -9.61
N PHE A 60 4.66 4.79 -8.77
CA PHE A 60 4.98 6.19 -8.50
C PHE A 60 6.33 6.27 -7.79
N THR A 61 7.09 7.33 -8.04
CA THR A 61 8.20 7.75 -7.19
C THR A 61 7.67 8.33 -5.87
N ALA A 62 8.51 8.40 -4.85
CA ALA A 62 8.20 8.99 -3.55
C ALA A 62 7.74 10.46 -3.67
N PRO A 63 8.39 11.35 -4.45
CA PRO A 63 7.90 12.70 -4.67
C PRO A 63 6.54 12.76 -5.36
N GLU A 64 6.32 11.94 -6.39
CA GLU A 64 5.04 11.90 -7.11
C GLU A 64 3.88 11.45 -6.21
N VAL A 65 4.09 10.40 -5.42
CA VAL A 65 3.03 9.89 -4.52
C VAL A 65 2.77 10.87 -3.37
N ILE A 66 3.80 11.53 -2.84
CA ILE A 66 3.62 12.59 -1.83
C ILE A 66 2.82 13.74 -2.42
N GLY A 67 3.15 14.19 -3.64
CA GLY A 67 2.41 15.22 -4.35
C GLY A 67 0.96 14.84 -4.56
N TRP A 68 0.72 13.64 -5.10
CA TRP A 68 -0.62 13.11 -5.36
C TRP A 68 -1.48 13.05 -4.08
N ILE A 69 -0.95 12.45 -3.01
CA ILE A 69 -1.69 12.34 -1.75
C ILE A 69 -1.95 13.73 -1.16
N ARG A 70 -1.05 14.71 -1.32
CA ARG A 70 -1.27 16.08 -0.83
C ARG A 70 -2.29 16.86 -1.66
N ILE A 71 -2.46 16.56 -2.95
CA ILE A 71 -3.57 17.09 -3.75
C ILE A 71 -4.90 16.60 -3.17
N CYS A 72 -5.02 15.30 -2.88
CA CYS A 72 -6.24 14.72 -2.31
C CYS A 72 -6.46 15.14 -0.86
N ARG A 73 -5.39 15.23 -0.06
CA ARG A 73 -5.42 15.51 1.38
C ARG A 73 -4.19 16.34 1.79
N PRO A 74 -4.31 17.68 1.81
CA PRO A 74 -3.21 18.57 2.17
C PRO A 74 -2.58 18.24 3.53
N GLY A 75 -1.25 18.34 3.60
CA GLY A 75 -0.48 18.07 4.83
C GLY A 75 -0.14 16.60 5.09
N SER A 76 -0.50 15.67 4.19
CA SER A 76 -0.16 14.25 4.34
C SER A 76 1.33 13.97 4.20
N ILE A 77 1.78 12.89 4.88
CA ILE A 77 3.18 12.41 4.94
C ILE A 77 4.11 13.49 5.52
N ILE A 78 4.41 13.39 6.82
CA ILE A 78 4.95 14.52 7.60
C ILE A 78 6.37 14.20 8.07
N GLY A 79 7.28 15.18 7.94
CA GLY A 79 8.60 15.15 8.57
C GLY A 79 9.43 13.93 8.13
N PRO A 80 9.98 13.13 9.07
CA PRO A 80 10.83 11.96 8.77
C PRO A 80 10.19 10.92 7.85
N GLN A 81 8.86 10.89 7.77
CA GLN A 81 8.12 9.97 6.90
C GLN A 81 8.38 10.22 5.42
N GLN A 82 8.68 11.47 5.02
CA GLN A 82 9.01 11.77 3.62
C GLN A 82 10.32 11.10 3.20
N GLN A 83 11.35 11.11 4.05
CA GLN A 83 12.61 10.40 3.78
C GLN A 83 12.43 8.88 3.82
N PHE A 84 11.53 8.40 4.67
CA PHE A 84 11.15 6.98 4.67
C PHE A 84 10.53 6.57 3.34
N MET A 85 9.63 7.38 2.75
CA MET A 85 9.06 7.10 1.43
C MET A 85 10.16 6.89 0.38
N VAL A 86 11.16 7.78 0.34
CA VAL A 86 12.29 7.67 -0.60
C VAL A 86 13.06 6.36 -0.40
N ARG A 87 13.35 5.99 0.86
CA ARG A 87 14.04 4.72 1.16
C ARG A 87 13.23 3.48 0.78
N MET A 88 11.91 3.58 0.80
CA MET A 88 11.02 2.46 0.46
C MET A 88 10.75 2.32 -1.03
N GLU A 89 11.05 3.32 -1.86
CA GLU A 89 10.67 3.37 -3.27
C GLU A 89 11.11 2.13 -4.06
N GLU A 90 12.41 1.83 -4.07
CA GLU A 90 12.96 0.67 -4.79
C GLU A 90 12.37 -0.65 -4.29
N GLN A 91 12.20 -0.77 -2.97
CA GLN A 91 11.61 -1.96 -2.37
C GLN A 91 10.16 -2.13 -2.82
N MET A 92 9.34 -1.07 -2.76
CA MET A 92 7.94 -1.12 -3.17
C MET A 92 7.81 -1.42 -4.66
N TRP A 93 8.65 -0.83 -5.51
CA TRP A 93 8.66 -1.13 -6.95
C TRP A 93 9.01 -2.59 -7.24
N ARG A 94 10.04 -3.11 -6.58
CA ARG A 94 10.45 -4.52 -6.71
C ARG A 94 9.33 -5.45 -6.26
N GLU A 95 8.75 -5.21 -5.09
CA GLU A 95 7.63 -6.00 -4.58
C GLU A 95 6.37 -5.86 -5.45
N GLY A 96 6.16 -4.71 -6.09
CA GLY A 96 5.08 -4.47 -7.03
C GLY A 96 5.22 -5.24 -8.33
N LYS A 97 6.44 -5.30 -8.87
CA LYS A 97 6.78 -6.14 -10.02
C LYS A 97 6.48 -7.61 -9.74
N LEU A 98 7.00 -8.13 -8.62
CA LEU A 98 6.77 -9.52 -8.20
C LEU A 98 5.28 -9.82 -8.01
N TYR A 99 4.52 -8.90 -7.41
CA TYR A 99 3.08 -9.05 -7.21
C TYR A 99 2.33 -9.17 -8.54
N ARG A 100 2.61 -8.31 -9.52
CA ARG A 100 1.96 -8.35 -10.83
C ARG A 100 2.31 -9.62 -11.61
N GLU A 101 3.59 -10.01 -11.62
CA GLU A 101 4.02 -11.26 -12.26
C GLU A 101 3.35 -12.49 -11.64
N ALA A 102 3.18 -12.52 -10.31
CA ALA A 102 2.46 -13.60 -9.64
C ALA A 102 0.97 -13.62 -10.02
N LYS A 103 0.32 -12.46 -10.05
CA LYS A 103 -1.10 -12.33 -10.46
C LYS A 103 -1.34 -12.72 -11.91
N GLU A 104 -0.43 -12.38 -12.81
CA GLU A 104 -0.48 -12.80 -14.21
C GLU A 104 -0.36 -14.32 -14.35
N ARG A 105 0.56 -14.95 -13.60
CA ARG A 105 0.68 -16.43 -13.57
C ARG A 105 -0.56 -17.10 -13.00
N GLU A 106 -1.11 -16.57 -11.91
CA GLU A 106 -2.36 -17.08 -11.31
C GLU A 106 -3.51 -17.02 -12.32
N ARG A 107 -3.65 -15.89 -13.03
CA ARG A 107 -4.67 -15.70 -14.05
C ARG A 107 -4.49 -16.66 -15.23
N ALA A 108 -3.28 -16.76 -15.79
CA ALA A 108 -2.99 -17.68 -16.89
C ALA A 108 -3.26 -19.15 -16.49
N ALA A 109 -2.91 -19.53 -15.26
CA ALA A 109 -3.19 -20.87 -14.73
C ALA A 109 -4.70 -21.12 -14.54
N ALA A 110 -5.47 -20.12 -14.14
CA ALA A 110 -6.92 -20.21 -14.04
C ALA A 110 -7.59 -20.33 -15.42
N GLU A 111 -7.14 -19.54 -16.40
CA GLU A 111 -7.62 -19.60 -17.79
C GLU A 111 -7.32 -20.96 -18.44
N ALA A 112 -6.10 -21.49 -18.29
CA ALA A 112 -5.73 -22.80 -18.81
C ALA A 112 -6.59 -23.95 -18.24
N LYS A 113 -6.97 -23.87 -16.95
CA LYS A 113 -7.87 -24.85 -16.33
C LYS A 113 -9.27 -24.81 -16.94
N ILE A 114 -9.77 -23.62 -17.27
CA ILE A 114 -11.09 -23.46 -17.92
C ILE A 114 -11.05 -24.10 -19.31
N THR A 115 -10.05 -23.78 -20.14
CA THR A 115 -9.91 -24.34 -21.49
C THR A 115 -9.70 -25.86 -21.51
N SER A 116 -9.10 -26.45 -20.47
CA SER A 116 -8.90 -27.92 -20.39
C SER A 116 -10.11 -28.71 -19.90
N CYS A 117 -11.15 -28.04 -19.41
CA CYS A 117 -12.38 -28.65 -18.92
C CYS A 117 -13.54 -28.62 -19.95
N GLU A 118 -13.31 -28.02 -21.13
CA GLU A 118 -14.17 -28.08 -22.32
C GLU A 118 -13.60 -29.09 -23.34
#